data_AF-A0A0S3SVW3-F1
#
_entry.id   AF-A0A0S3SVW3-F1
#
_cell.length_a   1.000
_cell.length_b   1.000
_cell.length_c   1.000
_cell.angle_alpha   90.00
_cell.angle_beta   90.00
_cell.angle_gamma   90.00
#
_symmetry.space_group_name_H-M   'P 1'
#
loop_
_entity.id
_entity.type
_entity.pdbx_description
1 polymer ?
#
loop_
_entity_poly.entity_id
_entity_poly.type
_entity_poly.pdbx_seq_one_letter_code
_entity_poly.pdbx_strand_id
1 'polypeptide(L)' 'MVVSPPLLYLHFLSYLSHADNQFSSLIPTSFSALSALRHLNLSNNAFNATFPSNLTRLANLQVLDLYNNNMIGNFFRKY' A
#
# COMPACT_ATOMS: atom_id res chain seq x y z
N MET A 1 -0.88 -12.00 3.45
CA MET A 1 -0.45 -11.12 4.56
C MET A 1 -1.63 -10.94 5.51
N VAL A 2 -1.54 -11.48 6.73
CA VAL A 2 -2.54 -11.22 7.79
C VAL A 2 -1.98 -10.09 8.64
N VAL A 3 -2.48 -8.87 8.43
CA VAL A 3 -2.12 -7.73 9.28
C VAL A 3 -3.08 -7.73 10.47
N SER A 4 -2.68 -8.35 11.58
CA SER A 4 -3.48 -8.44 12.83
C SER A 4 -2.65 -7.84 13.97
N PRO A 5 -2.75 -6.51 14.22
CA PRO A 5 -3.79 -5.87 15.04
C PRO A 5 -4.54 -4.74 14.28
N PRO A 6 -5.56 -4.07 14.87
CA PRO A 6 -6.29 -3.00 14.17
C PRO A 6 -5.34 -1.87 13.78
N LEU A 7 -5.10 -1.70 12.47
CA LEU A 7 -4.32 -0.57 11.93
C LEU A 7 -4.86 0.79 12.37
N LEU A 8 -6.10 0.82 12.86
CA LEU A 8 -6.70 1.94 13.57
C LEU A 8 -5.81 2.46 14.72
N TYR A 9 -5.00 1.65 15.40
CA TYR A 9 -4.18 2.16 16.52
C TYR A 9 -2.85 2.79 16.10
N LEU A 10 -2.45 2.67 14.83
CA LEU A 10 -1.16 3.14 14.34
C LEU A 10 -1.27 4.55 13.71
N HIS A 11 -1.97 5.46 14.41
CA HIS A 11 -2.27 6.81 13.93
C HIS A 11 -1.05 7.71 13.70
N PHE A 12 0.12 7.32 14.21
CA PHE A 12 1.37 8.07 14.05
C PHE A 12 2.36 7.41 13.06
N LEU A 13 2.00 6.27 12.49
CA LEU A 13 2.88 5.56 11.57
C LEU A 13 3.03 6.37 10.28
N SER A 14 4.24 6.90 10.06
CA SER A 14 4.56 7.72 8.89
C SER A 14 5.28 6.94 7.79
N TYR A 15 5.93 5.83 8.14
CA TYR A 15 6.70 4.99 7.23
C TYR A 15 6.31 3.53 7.43
N LEU A 16 5.94 2.84 6.36
CA LEU A 16 5.66 1.41 6.34
C LEU A 16 6.36 0.79 5.13
N SER A 17 7.17 -0.24 5.38
CA SER A 17 7.80 -1.02 4.33
C SER A 17 7.55 -2.50 4.53
N HIS A 18 7.09 -3.14 3.47
CA HIS A 18 6.95 -4.57 3.29
C HIS A 18 7.68 -5.02 2.01
N ALA A 19 8.72 -4.29 1.62
CA ALA A 19 9.50 -4.58 0.42
C ALA A 19 10.26 -5.91 0.55
N ASP A 20 10.67 -6.48 -0.58
CA ASP A 20 11.55 -7.66 -0.64
C ASP A 20 10.97 -8.90 0.06
N ASN A 21 9.71 -9.20 -0.25
CA ASN A 21 8.99 -10.34 0.30
C ASN A 21 8.32 -11.16 -0.80
N GLN A 22 7.67 -12.25 -0.42
CA GLN A 22 6.95 -13.14 -1.34
C GLN A 22 5.43 -12.94 -1.24
N PHE A 23 4.96 -11.73 -0.93
CA PHE A 23 3.52 -11.48 -0.85
C PHE A 23 2.90 -11.54 -2.25
N SER A 24 1.98 -12.47 -2.46
CA SER A 24 1.45 -12.83 -3.79
C SER A 24 -0.06 -12.65 -3.93
N SER A 25 -0.64 -11.66 -3.25
CA SER A 25 -2.08 -11.40 -3.19
C SER A 25 -2.44 -9.96 -3.57
N LEU A 26 -3.68 -9.56 -3.29
CA LEU A 26 -4.08 -8.15 -3.34
C LEU A 26 -3.38 -7.35 -2.23
N ILE A 27 -3.13 -6.07 -2.50
CA ILE A 27 -2.74 -5.10 -1.47
C ILE A 27 -3.94 -4.86 -0.54
N PRO A 28 -3.81 -5.03 0.79
CA PRO A 28 -4.94 -4.87 1.69
C PRO A 28 -5.47 -3.45 1.74
N THR A 29 -6.80 -3.31 1.66
CA THR A 29 -7.47 -2.01 1.80
C THR A 29 -7.32 -1.41 3.19
N SER A 30 -6.99 -2.22 4.20
CA SER A 30 -6.78 -1.80 5.58
C SER A 30 -5.62 -0.79 5.73
N PHE A 31 -4.67 -0.75 4.79
CA PHE A 31 -3.64 0.30 4.76
C PHE A 31 -4.23 1.71 4.67
N SER A 32 -5.45 1.89 4.14
CA SER A 32 -6.11 3.20 4.13
C SER A 32 -6.47 3.74 5.52
N ALA A 33 -6.39 2.92 6.58
CA ALA A 33 -6.62 3.35 7.95
C ALA A 33 -5.41 4.11 8.55
N LEU A 34 -4.23 4.00 7.92
CA LEU A 34 -2.99 4.64 8.37
C LEU A 34 -2.94 6.09 7.89
N SER A 35 -3.83 6.95 8.41
CA SER A 35 -4.03 8.32 7.91
C SER A 35 -2.78 9.22 7.96
N ALA A 36 -1.82 8.95 8.85
CA ALA A 36 -0.56 9.68 8.95
C ALA A 36 0.57 9.14 8.04
N LEU A 37 0.32 8.09 7.27
CA LEU A 37 1.33 7.44 6.45
C LEU A 37 1.81 8.38 5.33
N ARG A 38 3.12 8.58 5.25
CA ARG A 38 3.81 9.40 4.25
C ARG A 38 4.58 8.55 3.25
N HIS A 39 5.08 7.40 3.67
CA HIS A 39 5.85 6.49 2.84
C HIS A 39 5.30 5.06 2.96
N LEU A 40 4.88 4.50 1.84
CA LEU A 40 4.46 3.11 1.72
C LEU A 40 5.33 2.42 0.66
N ASN A 41 6.16 1.48 1.10
CA ASN A 41 7.00 0.70 0.20
C ASN A 41 6.57 -0.78 0.19
N LEU A 42 6.09 -1.23 -0.96
CA LEU A 42 5.65 -2.61 -1.22
C LEU A 42 6.44 -3.25 -2.38
N SER A 43 7.59 -2.70 -2.73
CA SER A 43 8.36 -3.16 -3.90
C SER A 43 8.92 -4.57 -3.74
N ASN A 44 9.34 -5.18 -4.85
CA ASN A 44 9.94 -6.51 -4.88
C ASN A 44 9.06 -7.57 -4.17
N ASN A 45 7.82 -7.67 -4.62
CA ASN A 45 6.85 -8.66 -4.16
C ASN A 45 6.13 -9.28 -5.37
N ALA A 46 5.11 -10.09 -5.12
CA ALA A 46 4.28 -10.68 -6.15
C ALA A 46 2.83 -10.15 -6.11
N PHE A 47 2.61 -8.93 -5.59
CA PHE A 47 1.27 -8.33 -5.54
C PHE A 47 0.70 -8.24 -6.95
N ASN A 48 -0.53 -8.70 -7.14
CA ASN A 48 -1.17 -8.81 -8.44
C ASN A 48 -2.54 -8.10 -8.45
N ALA A 49 -3.12 -7.95 -9.64
CA ALA A 49 -4.37 -7.24 -9.92
C ALA A 49 -4.30 -5.69 -9.82
N THR A 50 -5.48 -5.05 -9.91
CA THR A 50 -5.67 -3.60 -10.02
C THR A 50 -5.24 -2.85 -8.76
N PHE A 51 -4.67 -1.66 -8.95
CA PHE A 51 -4.36 -0.74 -7.86
C PHE A 51 -5.57 -0.51 -6.94
N PRO A 52 -5.45 -0.72 -5.62
CA PRO A 52 -6.56 -0.52 -4.69
C PRO A 52 -6.90 0.98 -4.57
N SER A 53 -8.06 1.38 -5.10
CA SER A 53 -8.53 2.77 -5.07
C SER A 53 -8.65 3.32 -3.64
N ASN A 54 -8.78 2.47 -2.62
CA ASN A 54 -8.78 2.86 -1.21
C ASN A 54 -7.46 3.52 -0.76
N LEU A 55 -6.32 3.22 -1.38
CA LEU A 55 -5.06 3.90 -1.06
C LEU A 55 -5.07 5.39 -1.44
N THR A 56 -5.98 5.81 -2.33
CA THR A 56 -6.16 7.25 -2.63
C THR A 56 -6.69 8.06 -1.44
N ARG A 57 -7.18 7.40 -0.39
CA ARG A 57 -7.61 8.05 0.87
C ARG A 57 -6.45 8.43 1.78
N LEU A 58 -5.23 7.97 1.50
CA LEU A 58 -4.04 8.33 2.25
C LEU A 58 -3.57 9.73 1.85
N ALA A 59 -4.28 10.76 2.34
CA ALA A 59 -4.05 12.15 1.94
C ALA A 59 -2.64 12.68 2.26
N ASN A 60 -1.94 12.06 3.22
CA ASN A 60 -0.57 12.42 3.59
C ASN A 60 0.51 11.62 2.85
N LEU A 61 0.13 10.67 1.98
CA LEU A 61 1.07 9.80 1.29
C LEU A 61 1.87 10.60 0.26
N GLN A 62 3.19 10.56 0.38
CA GLN A 62 4.14 11.25 -0.47
C GLN A 62 4.90 10.29 -1.38
N VAL A 63 5.18 9.09 -0.86
CA VAL A 63 5.87 8.04 -1.61
C VAL A 63 5.06 6.76 -1.54
N LEU A 64 4.76 6.22 -2.71
CA LEU A 64 4.20 4.90 -2.91
C LEU A 64 5.10 4.13 -3.86
N ASP A 65 5.83 3.15 -3.34
CA ASP A 65 6.68 2.29 -4.14
C ASP A 65 6.01 0.93 -4.34
N LEU A 66 5.76 0.61 -5.61
CA LEU A 66 5.14 -0.62 -6.09
C LEU A 66 6.06 -1.35 -7.09
N TYR A 67 7.31 -0.91 -7.22
CA TYR A 67 8.28 -1.45 -8.17
C TYR A 67 8.41 -2.97 -8.05
N ASN A 68 8.63 -3.66 -9.19
CA ASN A 68 8.83 -5.12 -9.23
C ASN A 68 7.72 -5.90 -8.51
N ASN A 69 6.49 -5.73 -9.01
CA ASN A 69 5.29 -6.49 -8.65
C ASN A 69 4.53 -6.88 -9.92
N ASN A 70 3.51 -7.74 -9.79
CA ASN A 70 2.69 -8.24 -10.90
C ASN A 70 1.41 -7.42 -11.11
N MET A 71 1.48 -6.09 -10.91
CA MET A 71 0.31 -5.22 -10.96
C MET A 71 -0.21 -5.05 -12.38
N ILE A 72 -1.52 -5.18 -12.55
CA ILE A 72 -2.19 -5.07 -13.85
C ILE A 72 -3.28 -4.01 -13.72
N GLY A 73 -3.25 -2.96 -14.53
CA GLY A 73 -4.34 -1.98 -14.58
C GLY A 73 -3.91 -0.57 -14.95
N ASN A 74 -4.86 0.19 -15.51
CA ASN A 74 -4.68 1.61 -15.84
C ASN A 74 -4.33 2.40 -14.58
N PHE A 75 -3.08 2.85 -14.48
CA PHE A 75 -2.72 3.94 -13.59
C PHE A 75 -3.64 5.12 -13.95
N PHE A 76 -4.65 5.38 -13.12
CA PHE A 76 -5.53 6.52 -13.32
C PHE A 76 -4.66 7.77 -13.30
N ARG A 77 -4.38 8.29 -14.50
CA ARG A 77 -3.76 9.58 -14.72
C ARG A 77 -4.76 10.61 -14.23
N LYS A 78 -4.62 11.06 -12.98
CA LYS A 78 -5.34 12.24 -12.52
C LYS A 78 -4.44 13.44 -12.78
N TYR A 79 -4.90 14.27 -13.72
CA TYR A 79 -4.38 15.60 -14.03
C TYR A 79 -4.25 16.45 -12.78
#